data_AF-A0A172TBK3-F1
#
_entry.id   AF-A0A172TBK3-F1
#
_cell.length_a   1.000
_cell.length_b   1.000
_cell.length_c   1.000
_cell.angle_alpha   90.00
_cell.angle_beta   90.00
_cell.angle_gamma   90.00
#
_symmetry.space_group_name_H-M   'P 1'
#
loop_
_entity.id
_entity.type
_entity.pdbx_description
1 polymer ?
#
loop_
_entity_poly.entity_id
_entity_poly.type
_entity_poly.pdbx_seq_one_letter_code
_entity_poly.pdbx_strand_id
1 'polypeptide(L)' 'MTHTPPPGQRPSRIKIPTEALLNAARSAAGKLADLSRDPQVREEADNVARAIARLLQAVKNAPKHRGGAGEKKG' A
#
# COMPACT_ATOMS: atom_id res chain seq x y z
N MET A 1 -10.21 -4.40 42.48
CA MET A 1 -10.29 -3.20 41.62
C MET A 1 -10.02 -3.65 40.19
N THR A 2 -11.06 -4.06 39.45
CA THR A 2 -10.94 -4.56 38.08
C THR A 2 -11.11 -3.40 37.12
N HIS A 3 -10.03 -3.02 36.43
CA HIS A 3 -10.06 -1.95 35.44
C HIS A 3 -10.60 -2.53 34.13
N THR A 4 -11.91 -2.43 33.92
CA THR A 4 -12.54 -2.81 32.65
C THR A 4 -12.31 -1.67 31.65
N PRO A 5 -11.61 -1.90 30.53
CA PRO A 5 -11.44 -0.87 29.51
C PRO A 5 -12.81 -0.49 28.91
N PRO A 6 -13.06 0.80 28.61
CA PRO A 6 -14.34 1.25 28.11
C PRO A 6 -14.67 0.63 26.74
N PRO A 7 -15.92 0.18 26.51
CA PRO A 7 -16.34 -0.37 25.23
C PRO A 7 -16.41 0.76 24.20
N GLY A 8 -15.37 0.92 23.38
CA GLY A 8 -15.39 1.94 22.33
C GLY A 8 -14.09 2.18 21.58
N GLN A 9 -12.93 1.85 22.13
CA GLN A 9 -11.66 1.96 21.40
C GLN A 9 -11.43 0.73 20.52
N ARG A 10 -12.18 0.65 19.42
CA ARG A 10 -11.74 -0.15 18.28
C ARG A 10 -10.48 0.54 17.74
N PRO A 11 -9.36 -0.17 17.52
CA PRO A 11 -8.16 0.44 16.95
C PRO A 11 -8.56 1.13 15.65
N SER A 12 -8.40 2.45 15.59
CA SER A 12 -8.70 3.22 14.40
C SER A 12 -7.90 2.62 13.26
N ARG A 13 -8.60 1.99 12.32
CA ARG A 13 -7.98 1.35 11.16
C ARG A 13 -7.23 2.44 10.40
N ILE A 14 -5.90 2.48 10.53
CA ILE A 14 -5.06 3.45 9.85
C ILE A 14 -5.26 3.22 8.35
N LYS A 15 -5.98 4.14 7.71
CA LYS A 15 -6.16 4.14 6.25
C LYS A 15 -4.92 4.79 5.65
N ILE A 16 -3.87 3.99 5.44
CA ILE A 16 -2.71 4.43 4.68
C ILE A 16 -3.15 4.53 3.21
N PRO A 17 -2.97 5.68 2.54
CA PRO A 17 -3.23 5.79 1.11
C PRO A 17 -2.38 4.75 0.35
N THR A 18 -3.00 4.01 -0.56
CA THR A 18 -2.32 2.96 -1.34
C THR A 18 -1.07 3.50 -2.04
N GLU A 19 -1.11 4.72 -2.57
CA GLU A 19 0.04 5.37 -3.21
C GLU A 19 1.20 5.63 -2.22
N ALA A 20 0.89 6.01 -0.97
CA ALA A 20 1.91 6.24 0.05
C ALA A 20 2.60 4.93 0.44
N LEU A 21 1.83 3.84 0.59
CA LEU A 21 2.36 2.51 0.86
C LEU A 21 3.27 2.01 -0.28
N LEU A 22 2.81 2.14 -1.52
CA LEU A 22 3.57 1.71 -2.68
C LEU A 22 4.84 2.55 -2.90
N ASN A 23 4.79 3.86 -2.66
CA ASN A 23 6.00 4.69 -2.71
C ASN A 23 7.02 4.29 -1.64
N ALA A 24 6.57 4.00 -0.42
CA ALA A 24 7.44 3.51 0.64
C ALA A 24 8.10 2.18 0.26
N ALA A 25 7.32 1.23 -0.29
CA ALA A 25 7.83 -0.05 -0.76
C ALA A 25 8.87 0.12 -1.89
N ARG A 26 8.63 1.03 -2.84
CA ARG A 26 9.59 1.32 -3.91
C ARG A 26 10.90 1.90 -3.38
N SER A 27 10.82 2.81 -2.41
CA SER A 27 12.00 3.39 -1.77
C SER A 27 12.79 2.36 -0.97
N ALA A 28 12.10 1.47 -0.25
CA ALA A 28 12.74 0.38 0.47
C ALA A 28 13.47 -0.58 -0.48
N ALA A 29 12.84 -0.96 -1.61
CA ALA A 29 13.47 -1.79 -2.62
C ALA A 29 14.75 -1.15 -3.17
N GLY A 30 14.71 0.14 -3.54
CA GLY A 30 15.91 0.85 -4.00
C GLY A 30 17.05 0.85 -2.98
N LYS A 31 16.76 1.14 -1.71
CA LYS A 31 17.76 1.09 -0.62
C LYS A 31 18.35 -0.31 -0.44
N LEU A 32 17.54 -1.35 -0.64
CA LEU A 32 17.98 -2.75 -0.56
C LEU A 32 18.97 -3.08 -1.69
N ALA A 33 18.71 -2.59 -2.90
CA ALA A 33 19.66 -2.67 -4.01
C ALA A 33 20.97 -1.94 -3.70
N ASP A 34 20.89 -0.69 -3.20
CA ASP A 34 22.07 0.12 -2.90
C ASP A 34 22.97 -0.51 -1.84
N LEU A 35 22.37 -1.05 -0.77
CA LEU A 35 23.08 -1.63 0.37
C LEU A 35 23.60 -3.05 0.09
N SER A 36 22.95 -3.82 -0.78
CA SER A 36 23.36 -5.20 -1.03
C SER A 36 24.67 -5.26 -1.82
N ARG A 37 25.60 -6.13 -1.40
CA ARG A 37 26.79 -6.48 -2.19
C ARG A 37 26.56 -7.66 -3.12
N ASP A 38 25.45 -8.36 -2.93
CA ASP A 38 25.07 -9.49 -3.76
C ASP A 38 24.41 -9.00 -5.07
N PRO A 39 24.91 -9.38 -6.25
CA PRO A 39 24.36 -8.95 -7.53
C PRO A 39 22.94 -9.46 -7.78
N GLN A 40 22.57 -10.64 -7.30
CA GLN A 40 21.23 -11.20 -7.46
C GLN A 40 20.20 -10.40 -6.65
N VAL A 41 20.57 -9.99 -5.43
CA VAL A 41 19.70 -9.15 -4.59
C VAL A 41 19.48 -7.77 -5.21
N ARG A 42 20.51 -7.19 -5.85
CA ARG A 42 20.38 -5.93 -6.60
C ARG A 42 19.38 -6.06 -7.73
N GLU A 43 19.51 -7.11 -8.53
CA GLU A 43 18.63 -7.38 -9.66
C GLU A 43 17.17 -7.59 -9.22
N GLU A 44 16.95 -8.38 -8.17
CA GLU A 44 15.61 -8.62 -7.63
C GLU A 44 14.98 -7.34 -7.05
N ALA A 45 15.77 -6.54 -6.33
CA ALA A 45 15.31 -5.27 -5.80
C ALA A 45 14.90 -4.26 -6.90
N ASP A 46 15.64 -4.23 -8.01
CA ASP A 46 15.27 -3.44 -9.19
C ASP A 46 13.99 -3.95 -9.86
N ASN A 47 13.83 -5.27 -9.97
CA ASN A 47 12.61 -5.89 -10.49
C ASN A 47 11.39 -5.53 -9.63
N VAL A 48 11.52 -5.59 -8.31
CA VAL A 48 10.49 -5.17 -7.36
C VAL A 48 10.16 -3.68 -7.52
N ALA A 49 11.17 -2.81 -7.61
CA ALA A 49 10.96 -1.37 -7.79
C ALA A 49 10.21 -1.05 -9.10
N ARG A 50 10.50 -1.78 -10.19
CA ARG A 50 9.79 -1.66 -11.48
C ARG A 50 8.35 -2.15 -11.39
N ALA A 51 8.11 -3.29 -10.73
CA ALA A 51 6.76 -3.82 -10.54
C ALA A 51 5.88 -2.85 -9.75
N ILE A 52 6.41 -2.27 -8.67
CA ILE A 52 5.71 -1.27 -7.86
C ILE A 52 5.39 -0.01 -8.68
N ALA A 53 6.31 0.45 -9.54
CA ALA A 53 6.06 1.60 -10.40
C ALA A 53 4.88 1.35 -11.37
N ARG A 54 4.82 0.16 -11.98
CA ARG A 54 3.71 -0.25 -12.85
C ARG A 54 2.39 -0.31 -12.07
N LEU A 55 2.43 -0.83 -10.85
CA LEU A 55 1.24 -0.89 -9.98
C LEU A 55 0.75 0.51 -9.60
N LEU A 56 1.63 1.43 -9.20
CA LEU A 56 1.29 2.83 -8.95
C LEU A 56 0.60 3.47 -10.14
N GLN A 57 1.12 3.22 -11.35
CA GLN A 57 0.56 3.74 -12.58
C GLN A 57 -0.83 3.15 -12.87
N ALA A 58 -1.02 1.85 -12.64
CA ALA A 58 -2.32 1.19 -12.75
C ALA A 58 -3.33 1.72 -11.73
N VAL A 59 -2.93 1.94 -10.47
CA VAL A 59 -3.77 2.53 -9.42
C VAL A 59 -4.17 3.96 -9.76
N LYS A 60 -3.24 4.77 -10.27
CA LYS A 60 -3.51 6.15 -10.71
C LYS A 60 -4.49 6.20 -11.89
N ASN A 61 -4.37 5.25 -12.81
CA ASN A 61 -5.22 5.16 -14.01
C ASN A 61 -6.51 4.38 -13.78
N ALA A 62 -6.66 3.73 -12.62
CA ALA A 62 -7.86 2.96 -12.31
C ALA A 62 -9.05 3.94 -12.28
N PRO A 63 -10.13 3.66 -13.03
CA PRO A 63 -11.35 4.45 -12.90
C PRO A 63 -11.78 4.39 -11.44
N LYS A 64 -12.02 5.56 -10.83
CA LYS A 64 -12.65 5.62 -9.51
C LYS A 64 -13.97 4.89 -9.63
N HIS A 65 -14.04 3.64 -9.19
CA HIS A 65 -15.29 2.90 -9.16
C HIS A 65 -16.21 3.69 -8.22
N ARG A 66 -17.10 4.47 -8.82
CA ARG A 66 -18.14 5.22 -8.12
C ARG A 66 -19.10 4.18 -7.55
N GLY A 67 -18.76 3.66 -6.38
CA GLY A 67 -19.71 2.92 -5.56
C GLY A 67 -20.84 3.88 -5.18
N GLY A 68 -21.96 3.80 -5.89
CA GLY A 68 -23.20 4.49 -5.55
C GLY A 68 -23.95 5.08 -6.73
N ALA A 69 -24.83 4.28 -7.34
CA ALA A 69 -26.19 4.67 -7.75
C ALA A 69 -26.83 3.50 -8.51
N GLY A 70 -27.72 2.76 -7.85
CA GLY A 70 -28.45 1.67 -8.49
C GLY A 70 -29.32 0.81 -7.58
N GLU A 71 -29.63 1.26 -6.36
CA GLU A 71 -30.70 0.66 -5.56
C GLU A 71 -31.73 1.76 -5.28
N LYS A 72 -32.73 1.88 -6.15
CA LYS A 72 -34.08 2.27 -5.76
C LYS A 72 -35.08 1.50 -6.61
N LYS A 73 -35.80 0.63 -5.91
CA LYS A 73 -37.04 -0.01 -6.32
C LYS A 73 -37.97 1.00 -7.00
N GLY A 74 -38.51 0.60 -8.14
CA GLY A 74 -39.74 1.11 -8.73
C GLY A 74 -40.51 -0.10 -9.23
#